data_AF-A0A6F8TGC4-F1
#
_entry.id   AF-A0A6F8TGC4-F1
#
_cell.length_a   1.000
_cell.length_b   1.000
_cell.length_c   1.000
_cell.angle_alpha   90.00
_cell.angle_beta   90.00
_cell.angle_gamma   90.00
#
_symmetry.space_group_name_H-M   'P 1'
#
loop_
_entity.id
_entity.type
_entity.pdbx_description
1 polymer ?
#
loop_
_entity_poly.entity_id
_entity_poly.type
_entity_poly.pdbx_seq_one_letter_code
_entity_poly.pdbx_strand_id
1 'polypeptide(L)' 'MQVNDIFTLISMVSSGVGFALLPGRISAVYESSVKLIPLKQQYHMQQEIGLVFLKSKERDPNLLALIAECRMFASNFKR' A
#
# COMPACT_ATOMS: atom_id res chain seq x y z
N MET A 1 -5.76 -4.44 20.18
CA MET A 1 -4.60 -3.52 20.11
C MET A 1 -4.76 -2.66 18.87
N GLN A 2 -4.48 -1.37 18.96
CA GLN A 2 -4.56 -0.43 17.83
C GLN A 2 -3.25 0.35 17.74
N VAL A 3 -2.79 0.57 16.53
CA VAL A 3 -1.58 1.35 16.21
C VAL A 3 -1.90 2.28 15.05
N ASN A 4 -1.10 3.34 14.90
CA ASN A 4 -1.40 4.42 13.97
C ASN A 4 -0.85 4.20 12.56
N ASP A 5 0.12 3.30 12.40
CA ASP A 5 0.78 3.06 11.13
C ASP A 5 1.14 1.59 10.92
N ILE A 6 1.31 1.25 9.64
CA ILE A 6 1.56 -0.13 9.21
C ILE A 6 2.95 -0.63 9.60
N PHE A 7 3.94 0.25 9.73
CA PHE A 7 5.31 -0.16 10.06
C PHE A 7 5.40 -0.61 11.52
N THR A 8 4.81 0.16 12.42
CA THR A 8 4.63 -0.22 13.82
C THR A 8 3.87 -1.54 13.93
N LEU A 9 2.78 -1.71 13.16
CA LEU A 9 2.03 -2.96 13.15
C LEU A 9 2.89 -4.17 12.75
N ILE A 10 3.72 -4.03 11.70
CA ILE A 10 4.64 -5.07 11.24
C ILE A 10 5.69 -5.39 12.30
N SER A 11 6.30 -4.37 12.93
CA SER A 11 7.29 -4.59 13.99
C SER A 11 6.72 -5.39 15.15
N MET A 12 5.47 -5.13 15.54
CA MET A 12 4.80 -5.89 16.60
C MET A 12 4.51 -7.34 16.21
N VAL A 13 4.12 -7.59 14.96
CA VAL A 13 3.94 -8.97 14.45
C VAL A 13 5.29 -9.70 14.42
N SER A 14 6.34 -9.05 13.93
CA SER A 14 7.70 -9.61 13.88
C SER A 14 8.26 -9.92 15.26
N SER A 15 7.94 -9.12 16.28
CA SER A 15 8.30 -9.38 17.68
C SER A 15 7.38 -10.36 18.41
N GLY A 16 6.44 -11.02 17.70
CA GLY A 16 5.60 -12.07 18.25
C GLY A 16 4.38 -11.62 19.05
N VAL A 17 3.96 -10.35 18.95
CA VAL A 17 2.78 -9.84 19.68
C VAL A 17 1.47 -10.46 19.17
N GLY A 18 1.42 -10.88 17.91
CA GLY A 18 0.25 -11.55 17.35
C GLY A 18 0.21 -11.54 15.82
N PHE A 19 -1.01 -11.63 15.27
CA PHE A 19 -1.27 -11.62 13.83
C PHE A 19 -2.02 -10.35 13.42
N ALA A 20 -1.81 -9.90 12.17
CA ALA A 20 -2.48 -8.74 11.61
C ALA A 20 -2.82 -8.94 10.13
N LEU A 21 -3.83 -8.20 9.65
CA LEU A 21 -4.11 -8.08 8.23
C LEU A 21 -3.21 -6.98 7.64
N LEU A 22 -2.53 -7.29 6.55
CA LEU A 22 -1.59 -6.40 5.90
C LEU A 22 -1.89 -6.36 4.39
N PRO A 23 -1.81 -5.19 3.73
CA PRO A 23 -1.90 -5.10 2.28
C PRO A 23 -0.74 -5.85 1.62
N GLY A 24 -1.02 -6.70 0.62
CA GLY A 24 0.01 -7.54 -0.02
C GLY A 24 1.20 -6.77 -0.58
N ARG A 25 1.01 -5.50 -0.98
CA ARG A 25 2.08 -4.60 -1.48
C ARG A 25 3.27 -4.41 -0.53
N ILE A 26 3.14 -4.73 0.76
CA ILE A 26 4.25 -4.65 1.72
C ILE A 26 5.22 -5.84 1.65
N SER A 27 4.89 -6.92 0.93
CA SER A 27 5.72 -8.13 0.87
C SER A 27 7.14 -7.83 0.41
N ALA A 28 7.27 -7.04 -0.66
CA ALA A 28 8.55 -6.68 -1.26
C ALA A 28 9.55 -6.01 -0.28
N VAL A 29 9.08 -5.49 0.85
CA VAL A 29 9.91 -4.78 1.83
C VAL A 29 10.22 -5.65 3.06
N TYR A 30 9.38 -6.64 3.40
CA TYR A 30 9.42 -7.29 4.72
C TYR A 30 9.38 -8.83 4.71
N GLU A 31 9.54 -9.45 3.55
CA GLU A 31 9.49 -10.92 3.37
C GLU A 31 10.39 -11.73 4.33
N SER A 32 11.49 -11.15 4.81
CA SER A 32 12.41 -11.83 5.74
C SER A 32 11.98 -11.78 7.22
N SER A 33 11.05 -10.88 7.58
CA SER A 33 10.73 -10.56 8.98
C SER A 33 9.38 -11.09 9.46
N VAL A 34 8.48 -11.41 8.54
CA VAL A 34 7.13 -11.90 8.82
C VAL A 34 6.69 -12.91 7.76
N LYS A 35 5.89 -13.91 8.17
CA LYS A 35 5.27 -14.85 7.24
C LYS A 35 3.95 -14.27 6.73
N LEU A 36 3.85 -14.03 5.42
CA LEU A 36 2.60 -13.62 4.78
C LEU A 36 1.80 -14.84 4.34
N ILE A 37 0.52 -14.87 4.71
CA ILE A 37 -0.42 -15.92 4.34
C ILE A 37 -1.54 -15.24 3.54
N PRO A 38 -1.77 -15.62 2.28
CA PRO A 38 -2.84 -15.03 1.49
C PRO A 38 -4.20 -15.38 2.10
N LEU A 39 -5.11 -14.41 2.09
CA LEU A 39 -6.50 -14.64 2.49
C LEU A 39 -7.21 -15.53 1.46
N LYS A 40 -8.26 -16.24 1.88
CA LYS A 40 -9.16 -16.89 0.91
C LYS A 40 -9.83 -15.83 0.05
N GLN A 41 -10.17 -16.18 -1.19
CA GLN A 41 -10.76 -15.26 -2.17
C GLN A 41 -11.98 -14.48 -1.65
N GLN A 42 -12.87 -15.13 -0.89
CA GLN A 42 -14.05 -14.49 -0.29
C GLN A 42 -13.73 -13.41 0.76
N TYR A 43 -12.50 -13.37 1.26
CA TYR A 43 -12.00 -12.40 2.23
C TYR A 43 -11.00 -11.43 1.62
N HIS A 44 -10.80 -11.45 0.30
CA HIS A 44 -9.92 -10.48 -0.34
C HIS A 44 -10.46 -9.06 -0.14
N MET A 45 -9.58 -8.19 0.37
CA MET A 45 -9.85 -6.77 0.51
C MET A 45 -8.96 -6.00 -0.45
N GLN A 46 -9.57 -5.24 -1.35
CA GLN A 46 -8.86 -4.37 -2.28
C GLN A 46 -8.88 -2.93 -1.76
N GLN A 47 -7.75 -2.25 -1.86
CA GLN A 47 -7.62 -0.84 -1.51
C GLN A 47 -7.30 -0.06 -2.78
N GLU A 48 -8.13 0.93 -3.10
CA GLU A 48 -7.86 1.87 -4.18
C GLU A 48 -7.03 3.04 -3.63
N ILE A 49 -5.88 3.31 -4.26
CA ILE A 49 -4.99 4.41 -3.88
C ILE A 49 -5.05 5.45 -4.99
N GLY A 50 -5.38 6.68 -4.63
CA GLY A 50 -5.52 7.80 -5.57
C GLY A 50 -4.60 8.97 -5.24
N LEU A 51 -4.17 9.67 -6.29
CA LEU A 51 -3.53 10.98 -6.17
C LEU A 51 -4.60 12.07 -6.16
N VAL A 52 -4.64 12.88 -5.11
CA VAL A 52 -5.61 13.98 -4.96
C VAL A 52 -4.85 15.31 -4.88
N PHE A 53 -5.30 16.29 -5.65
CA PHE A 53 -4.72 17.63 -5.68
C PHE A 53 -5.80 18.69 -5.96
N LEU A 54 -5.51 19.95 -5.66
CA LEU A 54 -6.43 21.06 -5.92
C LEU A 54 -6.65 21.25 -7.42
N LYS A 55 -7.91 21.34 -7.86
CA LYS A 55 -8.26 21.56 -9.27
C LYS A 55 -7.56 22.80 -9.87
N SER A 56 -7.40 23.87 -9.09
CA SER A 56 -6.68 25.08 -9.51
C SER A 56 -5.21 24.85 -9.88
N LYS A 57 -4.64 23.71 -9.47
CA LYS A 57 -3.26 23.30 -9.75
C LYS A 57 -3.16 22.27 -10.88
N GLU A 58 -4.23 21.95 -11.58
CA GLU A 58 -4.24 20.92 -12.64
C GLU A 58 -3.23 21.19 -13.78
N ARG A 59 -2.83 22.45 -13.98
CA ARG A 59 -1.83 22.85 -14.99
C ARG A 59 -0.44 23.07 -14.42
N ASP A 60 -0.23 22.80 -13.13
CA ASP A 60 1.09 22.87 -12.51
C ASP A 60 2.01 21.82 -13.15
N PRO A 61 3.17 22.22 -13.71
CA PRO A 61 4.05 21.28 -14.41
C PRO A 61 4.52 20.11 -13.55
N ASN A 62 4.77 20.32 -12.25
CA ASN A 62 5.22 19.25 -11.35
C ASN A 62 4.09 18.27 -11.06
N LEU A 63 2.85 18.75 -10.90
CA LEU A 63 1.69 17.86 -10.75
C LEU A 63 1.40 17.08 -12.03
N LEU A 64 1.54 17.71 -13.21
CA LEU A 64 1.37 17.00 -14.48
C LEU A 64 2.40 15.87 -14.64
N ALA A 65 3.66 16.13 -14.29
CA ALA A 65 4.71 15.10 -14.29
C ALA A 65 4.37 13.96 -13.31
N LEU A 66 3.95 14.29 -12.08
CA LEU A 66 3.57 13.29 -11.08
C LEU A 66 2.36 12.46 -11.54
N ILE A 67 1.33 13.08 -12.13
CA ILE A 67 0.16 12.38 -12.67
C ILE A 67 0.58 11.40 -13.78
N ALA A 68 1.49 11.82 -14.66
CA ALA A 68 2.01 10.95 -15.71
C ALA A 68 2.69 9.70 -15.13
N GLU A 69 3.57 9.88 -14.14
CA GLU A 69 4.23 8.78 -13.42
C GLU A 69 3.22 7.86 -12.72
N CYS A 70 2.25 8.43 -11.98
CA CYS A 70 1.21 7.64 -11.31
C CYS A 70 0.38 6.82 -12.31
N ARG A 71 0.05 7.38 -13.48
CA ARG A 71 -0.68 6.65 -14.54
C ARG A 71 0.15 5.50 -15.11
N MET A 72 1.43 5.73 -15.39
CA MET A 72 2.33 4.69 -15.86
C MET A 72 2.46 3.58 -14.81
N PHE A 73 2.72 3.94 -13.55
CA PHE A 73 2.79 3.01 -12.43
C PHE A 73 1.51 2.16 -12.30
N ALA A 74 0.34 2.80 -12.31
CA ALA A 74 -0.95 2.10 -12.20
C ALA A 74 -1.23 1.17 -13.38
N SER A 75 -0.79 1.53 -14.59
CA SER A 75 -0.92 0.66 -15.77
C SER A 75 -0.02 -0.57 -15.70
N ASN A 76 1.17 -0.44 -15.12
CA ASN A 76 2.10 -1.55 -14.92
C ASN A 76 1.66 -2.49 -13.80
N PHE A 77 0.95 -1.98 -12.79
CA PHE A 77 0.41 -2.77 -11.67
C PHE A 77 -0.82 -3.63 -12.03
N LYS A 78 -1.49 -3.33 -13.15
CA LYS A 78 -2.65 -4.09 -13.63
C LYS A 78 -2.29 -5.26 -14.57
N ARG A 79 -1.00 -5.50 -14.83
CA ARG A 79 -0.50 -6.63 -15.61
C ARG A 79 -0.11 -7.81 -14.72
#